data_AF-A0A221K3N5-F1
#
_entry.id   AF-A0A221K3N5-F1
#
_cell.length_a   1.000
_cell.length_b   1.000
_cell.length_c   1.000
_cell.angle_alpha   90.00
_cell.angle_beta   90.00
_cell.angle_gamma   90.00
#
_symmetry.space_group_name_H-M   'P 1'
#
loop_
_entity.id
_entity.type
_entity.pdbx_description
1 polymer ?
#
loop_
_entity_poly.entity_id
_entity_poly.type
_entity_poly.pdbx_seq_one_letter_code
_entity_poly.pdbx_strand_id
1 'polypeptide(L)'
;MKHARLNREKWITAGIAALRSDGPPALRAEPLARRMGTTKGSFYWHFTDVPAFHQALLDHWKSQAFADVVAQLEGDGTPAGRLQEFGKHVLDDTTAPAIRSWAQENKDAADALAQVDAERLTYMVTLLTQLGLKNPDFARAAYGALIGMPMLPKSKRHDSANAYTALIDLVLALR
;
A
#
# COMPACT_ATOMS: atom_id res chain seq x y z
N MET A 1 -2.05 1.98 34.98
CA MET A 1 -1.98 2.53 33.60
C MET A 1 -3.38 2.53 33.03
N LYS A 2 -3.94 3.69 32.60
CA LYS A 2 -5.29 3.75 32.04
C LYS A 2 -5.31 2.99 30.71
N HIS A 3 -6.10 1.92 30.60
CA HIS A 3 -6.38 1.27 29.32
C HIS A 3 -6.96 2.30 28.36
N ALA A 4 -6.14 2.81 27.43
CA ALA A 4 -6.63 3.69 26.38
C ALA A 4 -7.67 2.89 25.59
N ARG A 5 -8.94 3.30 25.70
CA ARG A 5 -10.10 2.63 25.10
C ARG A 5 -9.75 2.17 23.67
N LEU A 6 -9.97 0.88 23.38
CA LEU A 6 -9.86 0.40 22.02
C LEU A 6 -10.87 1.16 21.18
N ASN A 7 -10.40 1.68 20.04
CA ASN A 7 -11.23 2.34 19.06
C ASN A 7 -11.12 1.56 17.73
N ARG A 8 -12.01 1.89 16.79
CA ARG A 8 -12.07 1.22 15.48
C ARG A 8 -10.72 1.26 14.74
N GLU A 9 -10.01 2.38 14.83
CA GLU A 9 -8.71 2.57 14.19
C GLU A 9 -7.64 1.62 14.73
N LYS A 10 -7.53 1.45 16.07
CA LYS A 10 -6.58 0.50 16.67
C LYS A 10 -6.79 -0.93 16.19
N TRP A 11 -8.04 -1.34 15.97
CA TRP A 11 -8.34 -2.66 15.40
C TRP A 11 -7.88 -2.76 13.95
N ILE A 12 -8.06 -1.72 13.15
CA ILE A 12 -7.58 -1.65 11.76
C ILE A 12 -6.05 -1.72 11.71
N THR A 13 -5.35 -0.91 12.52
CA THR A 13 -3.88 -0.94 12.62
C THR A 13 -3.36 -2.30 13.06
N ALA A 14 -4.00 -2.93 14.06
CA ALA A 14 -3.65 -4.28 14.48
C ALA A 14 -3.91 -5.32 13.38
N GLY A 15 -4.99 -5.15 12.63
CA GLY A 15 -5.33 -5.94 11.45
C GLY A 15 -4.26 -5.87 10.37
N ILE A 16 -3.84 -4.67 10.00
CA ILE A 16 -2.76 -4.45 9.01
C ILE A 16 -1.47 -5.13 9.48
N ALA A 17 -1.10 -4.94 10.75
CA ALA A 17 0.07 -5.58 11.32
C ALA A 17 -0.01 -7.11 11.26
N ALA A 18 -1.18 -7.68 11.60
CA ALA A 18 -1.44 -9.11 11.55
C ALA A 18 -1.46 -9.66 10.12
N LEU A 19 -2.05 -8.93 9.16
CA LEU A 19 -2.05 -9.31 7.75
C LEU A 19 -0.63 -9.43 7.20
N ARG A 20 0.24 -8.46 7.52
CA ARG A 20 1.64 -8.48 7.09
C ARG A 20 2.44 -9.62 7.71
N SER A 21 2.17 -10.00 8.97
CA SER A 21 2.97 -11.01 9.66
C SER A 21 2.46 -12.44 9.46
N ASP A 22 1.14 -12.61 9.45
CA ASP A 22 0.48 -13.92 9.58
C ASP A 22 -0.48 -14.21 8.41
N GLY A 23 -0.72 -13.24 7.53
CA GLY A 23 -1.63 -13.36 6.41
C GLY A 23 -3.13 -13.28 6.76
N PRO A 24 -4.01 -13.53 5.78
CA PRO A 24 -5.46 -13.38 5.91
C PRO A 24 -6.12 -14.16 7.07
N PRO A 25 -5.69 -15.38 7.45
CA PRO A 25 -6.29 -16.11 8.56
C PRO A 25 -6.24 -15.36 9.89
N ALA A 26 -5.28 -14.45 10.08
CA ALA A 26 -5.15 -13.66 11.28
C ALA A 26 -6.18 -12.52 11.36
N LEU A 27 -6.91 -12.20 10.28
CA LEU A 27 -7.94 -11.16 10.25
C LEU A 27 -9.30 -11.58 10.82
N ARG A 28 -9.36 -12.69 11.56
CA ARG A 28 -10.57 -13.13 12.27
C ARG A 28 -10.66 -12.45 13.64
N ALA A 29 -11.88 -12.27 14.15
CA ALA A 29 -12.13 -11.59 15.42
C ALA A 29 -11.37 -12.20 16.61
N GLU A 30 -11.32 -13.53 16.73
CA GLU A 30 -10.66 -14.21 17.85
C GLU A 30 -9.12 -14.10 17.84
N PRO A 31 -8.41 -14.42 16.74
CA PRO A 31 -6.98 -14.13 16.61
C PRO A 31 -6.61 -12.68 16.91
N LEU A 32 -7.33 -11.70 16.35
CA LEU A 32 -7.05 -10.28 16.59
C LEU A 32 -7.30 -9.88 18.05
N ALA A 33 -8.41 -10.32 18.64
CA ALA A 33 -8.71 -10.03 20.03
C ALA A 33 -7.62 -10.53 20.97
N ARG A 34 -7.14 -11.77 20.76
CA ARG A 34 -6.01 -12.32 21.51
C ARG A 34 -4.74 -11.50 21.32
N ARG A 35 -4.40 -11.14 20.08
CA ARG A 35 -3.22 -10.30 19.78
C ARG A 35 -3.29 -8.95 20.47
N MET A 36 -4.48 -8.37 20.61
CA MET A 36 -4.71 -7.09 21.26
C MET A 36 -4.93 -7.18 22.78
N GLY A 37 -4.85 -8.38 23.37
CA GLY A 37 -5.09 -8.58 24.80
C GLY A 37 -6.52 -8.25 25.24
N THR A 38 -7.50 -8.48 24.37
CA THR A 38 -8.92 -8.18 24.60
C THR A 38 -9.83 -9.36 24.21
N THR A 39 -11.15 -9.19 24.31
CA THR A 39 -12.13 -10.23 24.03
C THR A 39 -12.73 -10.11 22.63
N LYS A 40 -13.23 -11.24 22.11
CA LYS A 40 -14.03 -11.27 20.87
C LYS A 40 -15.25 -10.35 20.96
N GLY A 41 -15.86 -10.22 22.16
CA GLY A 41 -16.95 -9.28 22.39
C GLY A 41 -16.55 -7.83 22.14
N SER A 42 -15.34 -7.42 22.56
CA SER A 42 -14.82 -6.07 22.28
C SER A 42 -14.68 -5.77 20.79
N PHE A 43 -14.40 -6.78 19.96
CA PHE A 43 -14.35 -6.60 18.50
C PHE A 43 -15.71 -6.21 17.94
N TYR A 44 -16.77 -6.94 18.35
CA TYR A 44 -18.12 -6.72 17.81
C TYR A 44 -18.77 -5.40 18.25
N TRP A 45 -18.25 -4.75 19.29
CA TRP A 45 -18.61 -3.36 19.60
C TRP A 45 -18.16 -2.35 18.52
N HIS A 46 -17.18 -2.70 17.68
CA HIS A 46 -16.62 -1.82 16.65
C HIS A 46 -16.98 -2.25 15.22
N PHE A 47 -17.24 -3.53 14.99
CA PHE A 47 -17.57 -4.10 13.68
C PHE A 47 -18.71 -5.09 13.82
N THR A 48 -19.70 -5.00 12.93
CA THR A 48 -20.87 -5.90 12.95
C THR A 48 -20.47 -7.36 12.71
N ASP A 49 -19.48 -7.58 11.86
CA ASP A 49 -18.92 -8.90 11.53
C ASP A 49 -17.48 -8.77 11.02
N VAL A 50 -16.88 -9.91 10.65
CA VAL A 50 -15.52 -9.96 10.10
C VAL A 50 -15.44 -9.33 8.70
N PRO A 51 -16.38 -9.57 7.76
CA PRO A 51 -16.40 -8.86 6.48
C PRO A 51 -16.43 -7.33 6.60
N ALA A 52 -17.24 -6.76 7.50
CA ALA A 52 -17.29 -5.31 7.73
C ALA A 52 -15.96 -4.76 8.27
N PHE A 53 -15.21 -5.57 9.02
CA PHE A 53 -13.85 -5.23 9.43
C PHE A 53 -12.85 -5.32 8.26
N HIS A 54 -12.92 -6.37 7.45
CA HIS A 54 -12.08 -6.51 6.25
C HIS A 54 -12.25 -5.33 5.32
N GLN A 55 -13.50 -4.93 5.07
CA GLN A 55 -13.77 -3.77 4.23
C GLN A 55 -13.21 -2.48 4.83
N ALA A 56 -13.38 -2.26 6.13
CA ALA A 56 -12.83 -1.08 6.81
C ALA A 56 -11.29 -1.05 6.75
N LEU A 57 -10.64 -2.21 6.85
CA LEU A 57 -9.20 -2.35 6.74
C LEU A 57 -8.73 -2.03 5.32
N LEU A 58 -9.41 -2.57 4.30
CA LEU A 58 -9.11 -2.30 2.89
C LEU A 58 -9.30 -0.82 2.55
N ASP A 59 -10.40 -0.20 3.00
CA ASP A 59 -10.65 1.23 2.80
C ASP A 59 -9.58 2.10 3.45
N HIS A 60 -9.16 1.76 4.67
CA HIS A 60 -8.07 2.45 5.35
C HIS A 60 -6.75 2.31 4.58
N TRP A 61 -6.43 1.09 4.10
CA TRP A 61 -5.23 0.88 3.29
C TRP A 61 -5.28 1.66 1.98
N LYS A 62 -6.40 1.65 1.23
CA LYS A 62 -6.53 2.39 -0.04
C LYS A 62 -6.24 3.88 0.14
N SER A 63 -6.77 4.50 1.19
CA SER A 63 -6.52 5.92 1.50
C SER A 63 -5.01 6.19 1.67
N GLN A 64 -4.35 5.41 2.51
CA GLN A 64 -2.92 5.55 2.81
C GLN A 64 -2.02 5.17 1.63
N ALA A 65 -2.46 4.22 0.80
CA ALA A 65 -1.71 3.71 -0.34
C ALA A 65 -1.65 4.71 -1.50
N PHE A 66 -2.65 5.59 -1.64
CA PHE A 66 -2.72 6.50 -2.76
C PHE A 66 -3.22 7.90 -2.41
N ALA A 67 -4.45 8.05 -1.89
CA ALA A 67 -5.07 9.37 -1.70
C ALA A 67 -4.21 10.30 -0.83
N ASP A 68 -3.69 9.78 0.29
CA ASP A 68 -2.84 10.54 1.21
C ASP A 68 -1.45 10.83 0.61
N VAL A 69 -0.93 9.94 -0.24
CA VAL A 69 0.35 10.11 -0.94
C VAL A 69 0.25 11.24 -1.97
N VAL A 70 -0.78 11.22 -2.83
CA VAL A 70 -0.96 12.26 -3.84
C VAL A 70 -1.16 13.62 -3.19
N ALA A 71 -1.94 13.70 -2.11
CA ALA A 71 -2.13 14.95 -1.37
C ALA A 71 -0.82 15.53 -0.82
N GLN A 72 0.15 14.69 -0.46
CA GLN A 72 1.48 15.11 0.00
C GLN A 72 2.39 15.53 -1.17
N LEU A 73 2.29 14.85 -2.31
CA LEU A 73 3.18 15.05 -3.47
C LEU A 73 2.80 16.25 -4.35
N GLU A 74 1.54 16.69 -4.32
CA GLU A 74 1.09 17.86 -5.10
C GLU A 74 1.61 19.21 -4.57
N GLY A 75 2.51 19.22 -3.58
CA GLY A 75 3.24 20.42 -3.14
C GLY A 75 4.29 20.96 -4.13
N ASP A 76 4.98 22.04 -3.75
CA ASP A 76 6.00 22.72 -4.56
C ASP A 76 7.20 21.81 -4.88
N GLY A 77 7.23 21.22 -6.07
CA GLY A 77 8.28 20.31 -6.53
C GLY A 77 8.25 20.08 -8.03
N THR A 78 9.39 19.68 -8.62
CA THR A 78 9.46 19.36 -10.05
C THR A 78 8.75 18.03 -10.35
N PRO A 79 8.21 17.82 -11.57
CA PRO A 79 7.60 16.53 -11.93
C PRO A 79 8.54 15.33 -11.74
N ALA A 80 9.84 15.51 -11.96
CA ALA A 80 10.86 14.48 -11.75
C ALA A 80 11.02 14.13 -10.26
N GLY A 81 11.09 15.14 -9.39
CA GLY A 81 11.14 14.93 -7.95
C GLY A 81 9.89 14.24 -7.42
N ARG A 82 8.70 14.66 -7.88
CA ARG A 82 7.43 14.00 -7.53
C ARG A 82 7.38 12.54 -7.96
N LEU A 83 7.91 12.20 -9.15
CA LEU A 83 7.97 10.82 -9.63
C LEU A 83 8.90 9.95 -8.77
N GLN A 84 10.06 10.48 -8.40
CA GLN A 84 10.99 9.78 -7.51
C GLN A 84 10.38 9.53 -6.12
N GLU A 85 9.79 10.57 -5.51
CA GLU A 85 9.13 10.44 -4.21
C GLU A 85 7.91 9.51 -4.27
N PHE A 86 7.11 9.58 -5.34
CA PHE A 86 6.00 8.65 -5.55
C PHE A 86 6.45 7.19 -5.54
N GLY A 87 7.53 6.86 -6.26
CA GLY A 87 8.08 5.50 -6.25
C GLY A 87 8.55 5.06 -4.86
N LYS A 88 9.15 5.97 -4.07
CA LYS A 88 9.50 5.68 -2.67
C LYS A 88 8.25 5.37 -1.85
N HIS A 89 7.19 6.16 -1.95
CA HIS A 89 5.93 5.88 -1.26
C HIS A 89 5.32 4.52 -1.63
N VAL A 90 5.39 4.11 -2.90
CA VAL A 90 4.95 2.77 -3.34
C VAL A 90 5.80 1.68 -2.69
N LEU A 91 7.12 1.86 -2.60
CA LEU A 91 8.04 0.91 -1.93
C LEU A 91 7.85 0.88 -0.40
N ASP A 92 7.39 2.00 0.18
CA ASP A 92 7.17 2.15 1.61
C ASP A 92 5.88 1.48 2.09
N ASP A 93 4.95 1.21 1.16
CA ASP A 93 3.73 0.45 1.41
C ASP A 93 4.03 -1.04 1.59
N THR A 94 4.52 -1.36 2.78
CA THR A 94 4.77 -2.74 3.23
C THR A 94 3.51 -3.59 3.37
N THR A 95 2.32 -3.01 3.22
CA THR A 95 1.03 -3.73 3.31
C THR A 95 0.61 -4.27 1.95
N ALA A 96 0.94 -3.56 0.86
CA ALA A 96 0.60 -3.98 -0.50
C ALA A 96 1.01 -5.42 -0.87
N PRO A 97 2.20 -5.94 -0.51
CA PRO A 97 2.55 -7.34 -0.79
C PRO A 97 1.60 -8.35 -0.12
N ALA A 98 1.21 -8.08 1.14
CA ALA A 98 0.30 -8.95 1.88
C ALA A 98 -1.13 -8.89 1.31
N ILE A 99 -1.59 -7.72 0.89
CA ILE A 99 -2.87 -7.56 0.19
C ILE A 99 -2.82 -8.25 -1.19
N ARG A 100 -1.70 -8.17 -1.91
CA ARG A 100 -1.51 -8.88 -3.19
C ARG A 100 -1.55 -10.39 -3.03
N SER A 101 -1.04 -10.93 -1.92
CA SER A 101 -1.22 -12.34 -1.57
C SER A 101 -2.67 -12.65 -1.22
N TRP A 102 -3.32 -11.81 -0.40
CA TRP A 102 -4.73 -11.99 -0.02
C TRP A 102 -5.69 -11.96 -1.21
N ALA A 103 -5.43 -11.09 -2.18
CA ALA A 103 -6.20 -10.93 -3.41
C ALA A 103 -6.27 -12.20 -4.28
N GLN A 104 -5.36 -13.17 -4.09
CA GLN A 104 -5.41 -14.43 -4.84
C GLN A 104 -6.65 -15.28 -4.49
N GLU A 105 -7.19 -15.11 -3.28
CA GLU A 105 -8.28 -15.94 -2.76
C GLU A 105 -9.48 -15.12 -2.25
N ASN A 106 -9.38 -13.79 -2.26
CA ASN A 106 -10.42 -12.90 -1.75
C ASN A 106 -10.77 -11.80 -2.76
N LYS A 107 -12.03 -11.77 -3.18
CA LYS A 107 -12.54 -10.84 -4.18
C LYS A 107 -12.45 -9.38 -3.73
N ASP A 108 -12.82 -9.06 -2.49
CA ASP A 108 -12.83 -7.68 -2.01
C ASP A 108 -11.41 -7.11 -1.94
N ALA A 109 -10.44 -7.93 -1.50
CA ALA A 109 -9.03 -7.58 -1.52
C ALA A 109 -8.49 -7.42 -2.95
N ALA A 110 -8.93 -8.27 -3.89
CA ALA A 110 -8.57 -8.16 -5.30
C ALA A 110 -9.11 -6.87 -5.95
N ASP A 111 -10.38 -6.53 -5.67
CA ASP A 111 -11.01 -5.31 -6.18
C ASP A 111 -10.33 -4.06 -5.59
N ALA A 112 -10.04 -4.06 -4.28
CA ALA A 112 -9.33 -2.97 -3.63
C ALA A 112 -7.90 -2.79 -4.17
N LEU A 113 -7.17 -3.89 -4.40
CA LEU A 113 -5.83 -3.86 -4.99
C LEU A 113 -5.86 -3.34 -6.42
N ALA A 114 -6.80 -3.81 -7.24
CA ALA A 114 -6.95 -3.38 -8.62
C ALA A 114 -7.23 -1.87 -8.70
N GLN A 115 -8.05 -1.34 -7.78
CA GLN A 115 -8.31 0.09 -7.69
C GLN A 115 -7.02 0.88 -7.39
N VAL A 116 -6.27 0.50 -6.35
CA VAL A 116 -5.02 1.19 -5.98
C VAL A 116 -3.96 1.09 -7.08
N ASP A 117 -3.81 -0.08 -7.71
CA ASP A 117 -2.85 -0.28 -8.79
C ASP A 117 -3.22 0.59 -10.02
N ALA A 118 -4.50 0.70 -10.36
CA ALA A 118 -4.97 1.54 -11.46
C ALA A 118 -4.75 3.04 -11.18
N GLU A 119 -5.07 3.48 -9.97
CA GLU A 119 -4.86 4.86 -9.51
C GLU A 119 -3.37 5.24 -9.52
N ARG A 120 -2.51 4.39 -8.95
CA ARG A 120 -1.06 4.57 -8.93
C ARG A 120 -0.45 4.62 -10.34
N LEU A 121 -0.86 3.70 -11.22
CA LEU A 121 -0.38 3.67 -12.60
C LEU A 121 -0.82 4.92 -13.37
N THR A 122 -2.07 5.36 -13.17
CA THR A 122 -2.59 6.60 -13.79
C THR A 122 -1.75 7.81 -13.38
N TYR A 123 -1.46 7.95 -12.08
CA TYR A 123 -0.64 9.05 -11.58
C TYR A 123 0.79 9.01 -12.13
N MET A 124 1.40 7.82 -12.19
CA MET A 124 2.72 7.64 -12.80
C MET A 124 2.73 8.05 -14.28
N VAL A 125 1.71 7.67 -15.06
CA VAL A 125 1.55 8.10 -16.46
C VAL A 125 1.45 9.62 -16.57
N THR A 126 0.72 10.28 -15.68
CA THR A 126 0.61 11.74 -15.62
C THR A 126 1.99 12.39 -15.41
N LEU A 127 2.75 11.96 -14.39
CA LEU A 127 4.07 12.51 -14.09
C LEU A 127 5.08 12.28 -15.22
N LEU A 128 5.09 11.07 -15.80
CA LEU A 128 5.95 10.75 -16.94
C LEU A 128 5.61 11.58 -18.17
N THR A 129 4.32 11.82 -18.43
CA THR A 129 3.85 12.66 -19.54
C THR A 129 4.32 14.11 -19.38
N GLN A 130 4.28 14.66 -18.17
CA GLN A 130 4.82 16.01 -17.86
C GLN A 130 6.34 16.09 -18.12
N LEU A 131 7.03 14.95 -18.08
CA LEU A 131 8.45 14.81 -18.35
C LEU A 131 8.75 14.46 -19.82
N GLY A 132 7.75 14.44 -20.70
CA GLY A 132 7.91 14.10 -22.12
C GLY A 132 7.93 12.60 -22.43
N LEU A 133 7.83 11.74 -21.41
CA LEU A 133 7.85 10.28 -21.53
C LEU A 133 6.42 9.76 -21.71
N LYS A 134 5.97 9.68 -22.97
CA LYS A 134 4.56 9.37 -23.31
C LYS A 134 4.28 7.90 -23.60
N ASN A 135 5.29 7.04 -23.60
CA ASN A 135 5.08 5.61 -23.86
C ASN A 135 4.43 4.93 -22.63
N PRO A 136 3.17 4.45 -22.72
CA PRO A 136 2.50 3.82 -21.59
C PRO A 136 3.17 2.51 -21.13
N ASP A 137 3.89 1.82 -22.01
CA ASP A 137 4.61 0.59 -21.65
C ASP A 137 5.76 0.87 -20.69
N PHE A 138 6.39 2.04 -20.79
CA PHE A 138 7.42 2.45 -19.84
C PHE A 138 6.84 2.66 -18.44
N ALA A 139 5.69 3.34 -18.33
CA ALA A 139 4.99 3.51 -17.06
C ALA A 139 4.61 2.15 -16.45
N ARG A 140 4.10 1.22 -17.27
CA ARG A 140 3.76 -0.13 -16.83
C ARG A 140 4.99 -0.91 -16.35
N ALA A 141 6.11 -0.82 -17.06
CA ALA A 141 7.36 -1.46 -16.69
C ALA A 141 7.95 -0.88 -15.39
N ALA A 142 7.99 0.45 -15.26
CA ALA A 142 8.48 1.13 -14.07
C ALA A 142 7.61 0.80 -12.84
N TYR A 143 6.28 0.79 -13.00
CA TYR A 143 5.37 0.40 -11.94
C TYR A 143 5.51 -1.09 -11.56
N GLY A 144 5.63 -1.98 -12.55
CA GLY A 144 5.90 -3.40 -12.32
C GLY A 144 7.22 -3.62 -11.57
N ALA A 145 8.26 -2.83 -11.85
CA ALA A 145 9.52 -2.88 -11.13
C ALA A 145 9.34 -2.50 -9.65
N LEU A 146 8.57 -1.45 -9.34
CA LEU A 146 8.25 -1.07 -7.96
C LEU A 146 7.53 -2.18 -7.19
N ILE A 147 6.60 -2.90 -7.84
CA ILE A 147 5.91 -4.05 -7.23
C ILE A 147 6.85 -5.23 -7.02
N GLY A 148 7.73 -5.51 -7.98
CA GLY A 148 8.61 -6.68 -7.97
C GLY A 148 9.83 -6.52 -7.05
N MET A 149 10.36 -5.32 -6.88
CA MET A 149 11.57 -5.05 -6.08
C MET A 149 11.48 -5.55 -4.63
N PRO A 150 10.38 -5.35 -3.87
CA PRO A 150 10.21 -5.92 -2.53
C PRO A 150 10.18 -7.46 -2.50
N MET A 151 9.93 -8.12 -3.63
CA MET A 151 9.89 -9.58 -3.74
C MET A 151 11.26 -10.20 -4.04
N LEU A 152 12.27 -9.39 -4.38
CA LEU A 152 13.62 -9.87 -4.66
C LEU A 152 14.33 -10.32 -3.37
N PRO A 153 15.08 -11.44 -3.38
CA PRO A 153 15.84 -11.89 -2.22
C PRO A 153 16.82 -10.82 -1.73
N LYS A 154 16.91 -10.64 -0.40
CA LYS A 154 17.82 -9.67 0.26
C LYS A 154 17.62 -8.21 -0.16
N SER A 155 16.53 -7.88 -0.84
CA SER A 155 16.18 -6.52 -1.21
C SER A 155 15.89 -5.69 0.05
N LYS A 156 16.81 -4.80 0.44
CA LYS A 156 16.51 -3.79 1.46
C LYS A 156 15.73 -2.68 0.80
N ARG A 157 14.79 -2.08 1.53
CA ARG A 157 13.98 -0.94 1.06
C ARG A 157 14.82 0.19 0.43
N HIS A 158 15.94 0.53 1.05
CA HIS A 158 16.86 1.55 0.53
C HIS A 158 17.47 1.15 -0.83
N ASP A 159 17.76 -0.14 -1.03
CA ASP A 159 18.35 -0.63 -2.27
C ASP A 159 17.31 -0.57 -3.41
N SER A 160 16.05 -0.92 -3.14
CA SER A 160 14.94 -0.75 -4.08
C SER A 160 14.70 0.71 -4.47
N ALA A 161 14.72 1.61 -3.49
CA ALA A 161 14.53 3.04 -3.75
C ALA A 161 15.64 3.59 -4.65
N ASN A 162 16.90 3.24 -4.38
CA ASN A 162 18.03 3.64 -5.21
C ASN A 162 17.97 3.04 -6.62
N ALA A 163 17.57 1.77 -6.75
CA ALA A 163 17.39 1.12 -8.04
C ALA A 163 16.30 1.81 -8.87
N TYR A 164 15.19 2.20 -8.24
CA TYR A 164 14.14 2.96 -8.89
C TYR A 164 14.59 4.36 -9.30
N THR A 165 15.26 5.10 -8.41
CA THR A 165 15.82 6.42 -8.73
C THR A 165 16.80 6.34 -9.89
N ALA A 166 17.70 5.36 -9.89
CA ALA A 166 18.64 5.15 -11.00
C ALA A 166 17.94 4.84 -12.33
N LEU A 167 16.86 4.04 -12.31
CA LEU A 167 16.04 3.77 -13.49
C LEU A 167 15.43 5.06 -14.05
N ILE A 168 14.85 5.91 -13.18
CA ILE A 168 14.24 7.18 -13.59
C ILE A 168 15.30 8.16 -14.11
N ASP A 169 16.42 8.31 -13.40
CA ASP A 169 17.49 9.24 -13.79
C ASP A 169 18.10 8.87 -15.14
N LEU A 170 18.33 7.58 -15.39
CA LEU A 170 18.82 7.09 -16.68
C LEU A 170 17.84 7.44 -17.82
N VAL A 171 16.54 7.21 -17.61
CA VAL A 171 15.54 7.48 -18.65
C VAL A 171 15.39 8.97 -18.89
N LEU A 172 15.49 9.80 -17.85
CA LEU A 172 15.45 11.27 -17.97
C LEU A 172 16.69 11.85 -18.63
N ALA A 173 17.83 11.15 -18.58
CA ALA A 173 19.06 11.53 -19.27
C ALA A 173 19.06 11.18 -20.77
N LEU A 174 18.23 10.20 -21.18
CA LEU A 174 18.15 9.71 -22.56
C LEU A 174 17.00 10.30 -23.39
N ARG A 175 16.17 11.16 -22.79
CA ARG A 175 14.98 11.74 -23.43
C ARG A 175 15.28 12.97 -24.30
#